data_AF-A0AAU5LG83-F1
#
_entry.id   AF-A0AAU5LG83-F1
#
_cell.length_a   1.000
_cell.length_b   1.000
_cell.length_c   1.000
_cell.angle_alpha   90.00
_cell.angle_beta   90.00
_cell.angle_gamma   90.00
#
_symmetry.space_group_name_H-M   'P 1'
#
loop_
_entity.id
_entity.type
_entity.pdbx_description
1 polymer ?
#
loop_
_entity_poly.entity_id
_entity_poly.type
_entity_poly.pdbx_seq_one_letter_code
_entity_poly.pdbx_strand_id
1 'polypeptide(L)'
;MRLLLRGGTVIDTDPEPTVRPNTDVLIEDGRILAVGPGLDVQDAEVIDASGRYVLPGFVDTHRHVWETALRGIGADLDLGGYLYRVLGELGPRFTPEDLYTGNLAGALECLDAGITTVQDFSHIQSSAEHTDALIGGLRASGIRAIFGYGYPPLADVPLDQAEVARVRDTYFPDQPGLLTMALAAIGPSYASAASVESDWRLAADLGLPIVAHVSSGPVAEKPVEFLAQRNLLGPRTLYVHGNSLPDSELKLIAESGGAVSITPAIEEQMSVGAPMVGRLRAHRVTTGLGIDVVAAVAGDMFSVMRATLAIGTRGTGSKPTAAEVLRLATLDGARALGLADQVGSLQVGKQADIQLIRADDINLAGGSHDPIATVVTGAHPGNVDTVLVAGVPVKRQGRLLHPALTETLSALSATTRRVVA
;
A
#
# COMPACT_ATOMS: atom_id res chain seq x y z
N MET A 1 1.02 -1.05 -27.39
CA MET A 1 2.27 -1.83 -27.23
C MET A 1 1.92 -3.23 -26.78
N ARG A 2 2.52 -4.27 -27.39
CA ARG A 2 2.32 -5.67 -27.00
C ARG A 2 3.55 -6.22 -26.31
N LEU A 3 3.33 -6.92 -25.19
CA LEU A 3 4.38 -7.56 -24.41
C LEU A 3 3.93 -8.97 -24.03
N LEU A 4 4.82 -9.95 -24.19
CA LEU A 4 4.59 -11.34 -23.81
C LEU A 4 5.58 -11.75 -22.73
N LEU A 5 5.07 -12.05 -21.54
CA LEU A 5 5.83 -12.74 -20.50
C LEU A 5 5.76 -14.24 -20.82
N ARG A 6 6.88 -14.88 -21.15
CA ARG A 6 6.88 -16.25 -21.69
C ARG A 6 7.47 -17.27 -20.71
N GLY A 7 6.75 -18.38 -20.49
CA GLY A 7 7.28 -19.58 -19.84
C GLY A 7 7.42 -19.50 -18.32
N GLY A 8 6.71 -18.58 -17.65
CA GLY A 8 6.80 -18.39 -16.21
C GLY A 8 6.00 -19.40 -15.39
N THR A 9 6.28 -19.45 -14.09
CA THR A 9 5.38 -20.06 -13.10
C THR A 9 4.42 -18.98 -12.63
N VAL A 10 3.24 -18.93 -13.24
CA VAL A 10 2.23 -17.91 -12.94
C VAL A 10 1.54 -18.24 -11.61
N ILE A 11 1.51 -17.29 -10.68
CA ILE A 11 0.77 -17.36 -9.42
C ILE A 11 -0.33 -16.31 -9.50
N ASP A 12 -1.56 -16.75 -9.70
CA ASP A 12 -2.73 -15.88 -9.76
C ASP A 12 -3.54 -16.01 -8.48
N THR A 13 -4.09 -14.91 -8.00
CA THR A 13 -4.62 -14.76 -6.63
C THR A 13 -6.14 -14.70 -6.57
N ASP A 14 -6.80 -14.85 -7.72
CA ASP A 14 -8.27 -14.85 -7.88
C ASP A 14 -8.78 -16.23 -8.37
N PRO A 15 -9.80 -16.85 -7.74
CA PRO A 15 -10.45 -16.47 -6.47
C PRO A 15 -9.66 -16.86 -5.23
N GLU A 16 -8.69 -17.76 -5.35
CA GLU A 16 -7.68 -18.08 -4.34
C GLU A 16 -6.33 -18.24 -5.07
N PRO A 17 -5.18 -18.11 -4.38
CA PRO A 17 -3.88 -18.35 -4.99
C PRO A 17 -3.75 -19.72 -5.68
N THR A 18 -3.48 -19.70 -6.98
CA THR A 18 -3.28 -20.89 -7.82
C THR A 18 -1.98 -20.78 -8.61
N VAL A 19 -1.27 -21.89 -8.73
CA VAL A 19 0.02 -21.99 -9.44
C VAL A 19 -0.17 -22.65 -10.79
N ARG A 20 0.34 -22.00 -11.85
CA ARG A 20 0.31 -22.48 -13.24
C ARG A 20 1.73 -22.46 -13.82
N PRO A 21 2.44 -23.60 -13.82
CA PRO A 21 3.77 -23.71 -14.44
C PRO A 21 3.71 -23.49 -15.96
N ASN A 22 4.84 -23.09 -16.57
CA ASN A 22 5.00 -22.97 -18.03
C ASN A 22 3.87 -22.16 -18.70
N THR A 23 3.48 -21.05 -18.08
CA THR A 23 2.35 -20.23 -18.51
C THR A 23 2.83 -18.87 -18.99
N ASP A 24 2.24 -18.41 -20.08
CA ASP A 24 2.51 -17.10 -20.67
C ASP A 24 1.45 -16.08 -20.22
N VAL A 25 1.83 -14.80 -20.20
CA VAL A 25 0.93 -13.67 -19.97
C VAL A 25 1.12 -12.67 -21.11
N LEU A 26 0.09 -12.49 -21.93
CA LEU A 26 0.07 -11.51 -23.01
C LEU A 26 -0.56 -10.21 -22.51
N ILE A 27 0.13 -9.11 -22.76
CA ILE A 27 -0.25 -7.76 -22.38
C ILE A 27 -0.41 -6.93 -23.66
N GLU A 28 -1.50 -6.19 -23.76
CA GLU A 28 -1.76 -5.23 -24.83
C GLU A 28 -2.29 -3.93 -24.23
N ASP A 29 -1.66 -2.81 -24.59
CA ASP A 29 -2.08 -1.45 -24.17
C ASP A 29 -2.32 -1.32 -22.66
N GLY A 30 -1.38 -1.90 -21.91
CA GLY A 30 -1.35 -1.87 -20.46
C GLY A 30 -2.25 -2.88 -19.75
N ARG A 31 -3.02 -3.69 -20.48
CA ARG A 31 -3.95 -4.67 -19.93
C ARG A 31 -3.55 -6.10 -20.24
N ILE A 32 -3.93 -7.02 -19.35
CA ILE A 32 -3.78 -8.46 -19.55
C ILE A 32 -4.80 -8.90 -20.61
N LEU A 33 -4.31 -9.34 -21.76
CA LEU A 33 -5.14 -9.78 -22.88
C LEU A 33 -5.40 -11.29 -22.84
N ALA A 34 -4.40 -12.08 -22.44
CA ALA A 34 -4.53 -13.53 -22.33
C ALA A 34 -3.54 -14.11 -21.31
N VAL A 35 -3.92 -15.21 -20.66
CA VAL A 35 -3.07 -16.00 -19.78
C VAL A 35 -3.24 -17.48 -20.14
N GLY A 36 -2.14 -18.15 -20.46
CA GLY A 36 -2.20 -19.56 -20.87
C GLY A 36 -0.86 -20.07 -21.40
N PRO A 37 -0.70 -21.39 -21.56
CA PRO A 37 0.52 -21.96 -22.09
C PRO A 37 0.63 -21.76 -23.61
N GLY A 38 1.84 -21.50 -24.10
CA GLY A 38 2.16 -21.55 -25.53
C GLY A 38 1.38 -20.53 -26.36
N LEU A 39 1.24 -19.30 -25.86
CA LEU A 39 0.57 -18.24 -26.60
C LEU A 39 1.41 -17.89 -27.84
N ASP A 40 0.86 -18.20 -29.01
CA ASP A 40 1.44 -17.82 -30.30
C ASP A 40 1.04 -16.40 -30.65
N VAL A 41 1.97 -15.47 -30.50
CA VAL A 41 1.75 -14.04 -30.69
C VAL A 41 2.84 -13.50 -31.60
N GLN A 42 2.40 -12.98 -32.74
CA GLN A 42 3.24 -12.19 -33.63
C GLN A 42 3.28 -10.74 -33.12
N ASP A 43 4.40 -10.04 -33.33
CA ASP A 43 4.58 -8.61 -33.04
C ASP A 43 4.44 -8.21 -31.54
N ALA A 44 4.98 -9.02 -30.62
CA ALA A 44 5.12 -8.66 -29.22
C ALA A 44 6.59 -8.61 -28.79
N GLU A 45 6.96 -7.64 -27.95
CA GLU A 45 8.21 -7.74 -27.19
C GLU A 45 8.11 -8.96 -26.26
N VAL A 46 9.16 -9.78 -26.19
CA VAL A 46 9.16 -10.99 -25.34
C VAL A 46 10.07 -10.76 -24.14
N ILE A 47 9.51 -10.96 -22.94
CA ILE A 47 10.27 -11.10 -21.70
C ILE A 47 10.28 -12.58 -21.34
N ASP A 48 11.47 -13.17 -21.27
CA ASP A 48 11.64 -14.55 -20.81
C ASP A 48 11.40 -14.64 -19.30
N ALA A 49 10.32 -15.32 -18.92
CA ALA A 49 9.93 -15.58 -17.54
C ALA A 49 10.32 -17.00 -17.08
N SER A 50 11.09 -17.75 -17.89
CA SER A 50 11.57 -19.10 -17.54
C SER A 50 12.36 -19.10 -16.23
N GLY A 51 11.93 -19.89 -15.25
CA GLY A 51 12.54 -19.93 -13.91
C GLY A 51 12.16 -18.73 -13.03
N ARG A 52 11.03 -18.06 -13.31
CA ARG A 52 10.53 -16.93 -12.52
C ARG A 52 9.12 -17.22 -12.06
N TYR A 53 8.78 -16.75 -10.86
CA TYR A 53 7.40 -16.62 -10.41
C TYR A 53 6.82 -15.34 -10.99
N VAL A 54 5.69 -15.43 -11.69
CA VAL A 54 4.96 -14.29 -12.27
C VAL A 54 3.69 -14.10 -11.46
N LEU A 55 3.55 -12.97 -10.77
CA LEU A 55 2.41 -12.71 -9.89
C LEU A 55 1.96 -11.25 -10.00
N PRO A 56 0.75 -10.90 -9.54
CA PRO A 56 0.35 -9.50 -9.43
C PRO A 56 1.39 -8.71 -8.62
N GLY A 57 1.59 -7.46 -9.00
CA GLY A 57 2.33 -6.53 -8.15
C GLY A 57 1.65 -6.41 -6.79
N PHE A 58 2.46 -6.22 -5.74
CA PHE A 58 1.89 -6.06 -4.41
C PHE A 58 1.11 -4.75 -4.29
N VAL A 59 0.12 -4.79 -3.40
CA VAL A 59 -0.73 -3.65 -3.05
C VAL A 59 -0.47 -3.29 -1.60
N ASP A 60 0.24 -2.18 -1.39
CA ASP A 60 0.51 -1.62 -0.07
C ASP A 60 -0.66 -0.72 0.35
N THR A 61 -1.52 -1.24 1.22
CA THR A 61 -2.79 -0.57 1.56
C THR A 61 -2.64 0.57 2.55
N HIS A 62 -1.45 0.80 3.10
CA HIS A 62 -1.18 1.93 3.97
C HIS A 62 0.32 2.16 4.14
N ARG A 63 0.79 3.35 3.75
CA ARG A 63 2.19 3.78 3.92
C ARG A 63 2.30 5.28 4.13
N HIS A 64 3.19 5.70 5.01
CA HIS A 64 3.61 7.10 5.14
C HIS A 64 4.82 7.38 4.21
N VAL A 65 4.57 7.64 2.91
CA VAL A 65 5.65 7.64 1.90
C VAL A 65 6.70 8.72 2.17
N TRP A 66 6.26 9.89 2.62
CA TRP A 66 7.13 11.04 2.91
C TRP A 66 8.19 10.75 3.98
N GLU A 67 7.96 9.77 4.85
CA GLU A 67 8.89 9.37 5.91
C GLU A 67 10.11 8.59 5.40
N THR A 68 10.20 8.32 4.09
CA THR A 68 11.33 7.61 3.48
C THR A 68 12.69 8.21 3.82
N ALA A 69 12.76 9.52 4.07
CA ALA A 69 13.99 10.20 4.48
C ALA A 69 14.40 9.96 5.95
N LEU A 70 13.57 9.28 6.75
CA LEU A 70 13.69 9.15 8.21
C LEU A 70 14.04 7.72 8.66
N ARG A 71 14.52 6.86 7.75
CA ARG A 71 14.85 5.46 8.04
C ARG A 71 15.80 5.32 9.22
N GLY A 72 15.47 4.37 10.09
CA GLY A 72 16.26 4.02 11.27
C GLY A 72 16.00 4.89 12.50
N ILE A 73 15.27 6.01 12.37
CA ILE A 73 14.93 6.87 13.52
C ILE A 73 13.97 6.17 14.48
N GLY A 74 13.07 5.33 13.97
CA GLY A 74 12.02 4.67 14.73
C GLY A 74 12.39 3.28 15.27
N ALA A 75 13.64 2.83 15.13
CA ALA A 75 14.02 1.45 15.45
C ALA A 75 13.66 1.06 16.90
N ASP A 76 13.92 1.96 17.85
CA ASP A 76 13.73 1.74 19.30
C ASP A 76 12.55 2.57 19.87
N LEU A 77 11.70 3.15 19.02
CA LEU A 77 10.58 3.98 19.45
C LEU A 77 9.30 3.14 19.61
N ASP A 78 8.57 3.38 20.70
CA ASP A 78 7.16 3.02 20.79
C ASP A 78 6.29 4.03 20.02
N LEU A 79 4.98 3.80 19.98
CA LEU A 79 4.04 4.70 19.29
C LEU A 79 4.15 6.14 19.80
N GLY A 80 4.27 6.35 21.12
CA GLY A 80 4.39 7.68 21.71
C GLY A 80 5.68 8.40 21.29
N GLY A 81 6.81 7.68 21.32
CA GLY A 81 8.10 8.16 20.85
C GLY A 81 8.08 8.51 19.37
N TYR A 82 7.45 7.68 18.52
CA TYR A 82 7.25 7.96 17.11
C TYR A 82 6.44 9.24 16.88
N LEU A 83 5.27 9.38 17.52
CA LEU A 83 4.41 10.55 17.38
C LEU A 83 5.14 11.83 17.77
N TYR A 84 5.91 11.81 18.86
CA TYR A 84 6.70 12.95 19.29
C TYR A 84 7.86 13.27 18.33
N ARG A 85 8.69 12.27 18.04
CA ARG A 85 9.95 12.47 17.30
C ARG A 85 9.69 12.72 15.81
N VAL A 86 8.88 11.89 15.17
CA VAL A 86 8.67 11.94 13.71
C VAL A 86 7.66 13.02 13.37
N LEU A 87 6.45 12.96 13.92
CA LEU A 87 5.38 13.89 13.53
C LEU A 87 5.52 15.25 14.21
N GLY A 88 5.90 15.30 15.49
CA GLY A 88 6.04 16.53 16.25
C GLY A 88 7.33 17.30 15.94
N GLU A 89 8.49 16.65 16.04
CA GLU A 89 9.78 17.35 15.97
C GLU A 89 10.35 17.47 14.56
N LEU A 90 10.30 16.39 13.77
CA LEU A 90 10.94 16.32 12.45
C LEU A 90 10.01 16.75 11.31
N GLY A 91 8.73 16.37 11.37
CA GLY A 91 7.72 16.71 10.36
C GLY A 91 7.71 18.19 9.98
N PRO A 92 7.65 19.14 10.94
CA PRO A 92 7.63 20.58 10.64
C PRO A 92 8.88 21.12 9.93
N ARG A 93 9.96 20.33 9.84
CA ARG A 93 11.22 20.74 9.21
C ARG A 93 11.27 20.45 7.72
N PHE A 94 10.35 19.64 7.19
CA PHE A 94 10.30 19.30 5.77
C PHE A 94 9.90 20.53 4.96
N THR A 95 10.63 20.77 3.88
CA THR A 95 10.24 21.74 2.85
C THR A 95 9.56 21.01 1.69
N PRO A 96 8.91 21.73 0.75
CA PRO A 96 8.35 21.09 -0.44
C PRO A 96 9.38 20.26 -1.24
N GLU A 97 10.63 20.73 -1.35
CA GLU A 97 11.67 19.99 -2.09
C GLU A 97 12.02 18.65 -1.43
N ASP A 98 12.08 18.63 -0.09
CA ASP A 98 12.33 17.40 0.67
C ASP A 98 11.17 16.42 0.52
N LEU A 99 9.93 16.91 0.52
CA LEU A 99 8.75 16.07 0.35
C LEU A 99 8.64 15.51 -1.07
N TYR A 100 8.94 16.30 -2.11
CA TYR A 100 9.06 15.79 -3.48
C TYR A 100 10.08 14.65 -3.54
N THR A 101 11.26 14.88 -2.98
CA THR A 101 12.37 13.93 -2.98
C THR A 101 12.02 12.66 -2.20
N GLY A 102 11.44 12.82 -1.01
CA GLY A 102 10.99 11.73 -0.15
C GLY A 102 9.93 10.87 -0.83
N ASN A 103 8.90 11.49 -1.42
CA ASN A 103 7.84 10.77 -2.11
C ASN A 103 8.32 10.07 -3.38
N LEU A 104 9.19 10.71 -4.18
CA LEU A 104 9.79 10.05 -5.35
C LEU A 104 10.63 8.85 -4.93
N ALA A 105 11.52 9.02 -3.95
CA ALA A 105 12.38 7.92 -3.49
C ALA A 105 11.57 6.77 -2.87
N GLY A 106 10.55 7.09 -2.06
CA GLY A 106 9.68 6.10 -1.43
C GLY A 106 8.85 5.31 -2.43
N ALA A 107 8.34 5.97 -3.48
CA ALA A 107 7.66 5.29 -4.57
C ALA A 107 8.61 4.43 -5.42
N LEU A 108 9.84 4.88 -5.67
CA LEU A 108 10.85 4.06 -6.36
C LEU A 108 11.25 2.83 -5.52
N GLU A 109 11.32 2.94 -4.20
CA GLU A 109 11.51 1.78 -3.32
C GLU A 109 10.35 0.78 -3.45
N CYS A 110 9.10 1.24 -3.45
CA CYS A 110 7.94 0.37 -3.69
C CYS A 110 8.14 -0.45 -4.98
N LEU A 111 8.44 0.24 -6.08
CA LEU A 111 8.64 -0.41 -7.39
C LEU A 111 9.83 -1.38 -7.37
N ASP A 112 10.90 -1.06 -6.66
CA ASP A 112 12.05 -1.96 -6.51
C ASP A 112 11.68 -3.24 -5.74
N ALA A 113 10.80 -3.11 -4.74
CA ALA A 113 10.33 -4.21 -3.90
C ALA A 113 9.14 -4.99 -4.49
N GLY A 114 8.69 -4.69 -5.72
CA GLY A 114 7.56 -5.37 -6.36
C GLY A 114 6.18 -4.85 -5.95
N ILE A 115 6.12 -3.74 -5.22
CA ILE A 115 4.88 -3.02 -4.90
C ILE A 115 4.54 -2.10 -6.06
N THR A 116 3.37 -2.29 -6.65
CA THR A 116 2.92 -1.53 -7.83
C THR A 116 1.84 -0.52 -7.49
N THR A 117 1.12 -0.76 -6.38
CA THR A 117 0.04 0.10 -5.88
C THR A 117 0.30 0.45 -4.43
N VAL A 118 0.17 1.74 -4.08
CA VAL A 118 0.31 2.23 -2.70
C VAL A 118 -0.81 3.18 -2.31
N GLN A 119 -1.34 3.04 -1.10
CA GLN A 119 -2.11 4.09 -0.43
C GLN A 119 -1.11 4.97 0.34
N ASP A 120 -0.84 6.17 -0.16
CA ASP A 120 0.03 7.15 0.50
C ASP A 120 -0.79 7.90 1.56
N PHE A 121 -0.66 7.53 2.82
CA PHE A 121 -1.25 8.28 3.94
C PHE A 121 -0.42 9.55 4.17
N SER A 122 -0.78 10.59 3.44
CA SER A 122 -0.02 11.83 3.39
C SER A 122 -0.69 12.87 4.29
N HIS A 123 -0.18 13.00 5.51
CA HIS A 123 -0.70 13.89 6.57
C HIS A 123 0.31 14.96 7.00
N ILE A 124 1.05 15.53 6.05
CA ILE A 124 2.16 16.47 6.28
C ILE A 124 1.98 17.81 5.53
N GLN A 125 0.78 18.07 5.02
CA GLN A 125 0.44 19.22 4.20
C GLN A 125 0.39 20.48 5.07
N SER A 126 1.41 21.32 4.94
CA SER A 126 1.49 22.62 5.62
C SER A 126 1.22 23.80 4.69
N SER A 127 1.22 23.57 3.37
CA SER A 127 0.83 24.53 2.34
C SER A 127 0.45 23.82 1.02
N ALA A 128 -0.07 24.57 0.05
CA ALA A 128 -0.33 24.07 -1.29
C ALA A 128 0.96 23.56 -1.97
N GLU A 129 2.10 24.25 -1.79
CA GLU A 129 3.37 23.82 -2.39
C GLU A 129 3.86 22.47 -1.83
N HIS A 130 3.64 22.20 -0.54
CA HIS A 130 3.96 20.88 0.04
C HIS A 130 3.11 19.78 -0.61
N THR A 131 1.81 20.06 -0.80
CA THR A 131 0.87 19.13 -1.44
C THR A 131 1.27 18.85 -2.89
N ASP A 132 1.55 19.90 -3.66
CA ASP A 132 1.90 19.79 -5.07
C ASP A 132 3.22 19.01 -5.24
N ALA A 133 4.18 19.20 -4.34
CA ALA A 133 5.45 18.49 -4.32
C ALA A 133 5.30 16.99 -4.03
N LEU A 134 4.51 16.61 -3.02
CA LEU A 134 4.22 15.21 -2.68
C LEU A 134 3.62 14.45 -3.87
N ILE A 135 2.62 15.06 -4.52
CA ILE A 135 1.97 14.49 -5.72
C ILE A 135 2.96 14.44 -6.89
N GLY A 136 3.78 15.48 -7.05
CA GLY A 136 4.83 15.53 -8.07
C GLY A 136 5.81 14.37 -7.97
N GLY A 137 6.24 14.01 -6.76
CA GLY A 137 7.13 12.88 -6.51
C GLY A 137 6.49 11.53 -6.89
N LEU A 138 5.23 11.31 -6.48
CA LEU A 138 4.47 10.12 -6.88
C LEU A 138 4.32 10.03 -8.40
N ARG A 139 3.94 11.13 -9.06
CA ARG A 139 3.76 11.18 -10.51
C ARG A 139 5.05 10.87 -11.27
N ALA A 140 6.18 11.44 -10.82
CA ALA A 140 7.47 11.22 -11.45
C ALA A 140 7.93 9.76 -11.37
N SER A 141 7.54 9.02 -10.33
CA SER A 141 7.93 7.62 -10.15
C SER A 141 7.28 6.64 -11.14
N GLY A 142 6.10 6.97 -11.68
CA GLY A 142 5.29 6.06 -12.49
C GLY A 142 4.54 4.97 -11.70
N ILE A 143 4.50 5.04 -10.37
CA ILE A 143 3.71 4.12 -9.52
C ILE A 143 2.20 4.36 -9.66
N ARG A 144 1.39 3.35 -9.36
CA ARG A 144 -0.03 3.55 -9.04
C ARG A 144 -0.16 3.98 -7.58
N ALA A 145 -0.84 5.09 -7.30
CA ALA A 145 -1.05 5.53 -5.93
C ALA A 145 -2.44 6.13 -5.68
N ILE A 146 -2.92 5.93 -4.45
CA ILE A 146 -4.02 6.68 -3.86
C ILE A 146 -3.41 7.68 -2.89
N PHE A 147 -3.32 8.94 -3.31
CA PHE A 147 -2.81 10.02 -2.49
C PHE A 147 -3.87 10.40 -1.45
N GLY A 148 -3.61 10.07 -0.18
CA GLY A 148 -4.43 10.47 0.95
C GLY A 148 -4.05 11.87 1.38
N TYR A 149 -4.87 12.87 1.10
CA TYR A 149 -4.66 14.25 1.52
C TYR A 149 -5.14 14.45 2.96
N GLY A 150 -4.24 14.86 3.87
CA GLY A 150 -4.54 15.14 5.27
C GLY A 150 -3.81 16.37 5.78
N TYR A 151 -3.95 16.68 7.06
CA TYR A 151 -3.12 17.68 7.74
C TYR A 151 -2.25 17.04 8.81
N PRO A 152 -1.16 17.70 9.24
CA PRO A 152 -0.41 17.29 10.42
C PRO A 152 -1.36 17.01 11.59
N PRO A 153 -1.30 15.81 12.20
CA PRO A 153 -2.37 15.32 13.07
C PRO A 153 -2.52 16.09 14.39
N LEU A 154 -1.55 16.95 14.75
CA LEU A 154 -1.59 17.79 15.94
C LEU A 154 -2.47 19.04 15.78
N ALA A 155 -3.02 19.30 14.59
CA ALA A 155 -3.78 20.52 14.32
C ALA A 155 -5.27 20.44 14.77
N ASP A 156 -5.90 19.25 14.78
CA ASP A 156 -7.37 19.05 14.93
C ASP A 156 -8.21 20.16 14.27
N VAL A 157 -7.90 20.43 13.00
CA VAL A 157 -8.63 21.36 12.14
C VAL A 157 -9.28 20.56 11.01
N PRO A 158 -10.57 20.81 10.69
CA PRO A 158 -11.21 20.24 9.51
C PRO A 158 -10.43 20.53 8.23
N LEU A 159 -10.47 19.61 7.27
CA LEU A 159 -9.83 19.82 5.97
C LEU A 159 -10.46 21.00 5.21
N ASP A 160 -9.62 21.85 4.60
CA ASP A 160 -10.10 22.96 3.78
C ASP A 160 -10.73 22.44 2.48
N GLN A 161 -12.05 22.58 2.37
CA GLN A 161 -12.83 22.16 1.22
C GLN A 161 -12.33 22.76 -0.10
N ALA A 162 -11.91 24.04 -0.11
CA ALA A 162 -11.46 24.70 -1.33
C ALA A 162 -10.13 24.11 -1.81
N GLU A 163 -9.23 23.82 -0.87
CA GLU A 163 -7.94 23.21 -1.19
C GLU A 163 -8.10 21.74 -1.61
N VAL A 164 -8.95 20.96 -0.93
CA VAL A 164 -9.27 19.58 -1.33
C VAL A 164 -9.84 19.56 -2.76
N ALA A 165 -10.76 20.47 -3.09
CA ALA A 165 -11.30 20.59 -4.44
C ALA A 165 -10.22 20.98 -5.47
N ARG A 166 -9.36 21.96 -5.15
CA ARG A 166 -8.23 22.37 -6.01
C ARG A 166 -7.34 21.17 -6.33
N VAL A 167 -6.94 20.42 -5.31
CA VAL A 167 -6.04 19.27 -5.44
C VAL A 167 -6.68 18.19 -6.30
N ARG A 168 -7.93 17.84 -6.01
CA ARG A 168 -8.72 16.87 -6.80
C ARG A 168 -8.76 17.26 -8.27
N ASP A 169 -9.19 18.48 -8.56
CA ASP A 169 -9.48 18.94 -9.92
C ASP A 169 -8.20 19.19 -10.73
N THR A 170 -7.10 19.56 -10.07
CA THR A 170 -5.80 19.82 -10.72
C THR A 170 -5.03 18.55 -11.02
N TYR A 171 -4.98 17.60 -10.08
CA TYR A 171 -4.05 16.47 -10.14
C TYR A 171 -4.70 15.14 -10.50
N PHE A 172 -6.03 15.03 -10.33
CA PHE A 172 -6.77 13.79 -10.53
C PHE A 172 -7.99 13.94 -11.48
N PRO A 173 -7.89 14.69 -12.61
CA PRO A 173 -9.03 14.93 -13.50
C PRO A 173 -9.42 13.69 -14.33
N ASP A 174 -8.45 12.85 -14.71
CA ASP A 174 -8.64 11.71 -15.60
C ASP A 174 -8.74 10.42 -14.79
N GLN A 175 -9.97 9.97 -14.51
CA GLN A 175 -10.20 8.68 -13.88
C GLN A 175 -10.74 7.64 -14.87
N PRO A 176 -10.21 6.40 -14.86
CA PRO A 176 -9.15 5.90 -13.97
C PRO A 176 -7.72 6.18 -14.50
N GLY A 177 -6.93 6.92 -13.73
CA GLY A 177 -5.49 7.13 -13.94
C GLY A 177 -4.62 6.30 -12.98
N LEU A 178 -3.29 6.42 -13.08
CA LEU A 178 -2.37 5.80 -12.10
C LEU A 178 -2.47 6.45 -10.72
N LEU A 179 -2.74 7.76 -10.68
CA LEU A 179 -2.91 8.50 -9.45
C LEU A 179 -4.39 8.78 -9.22
N THR A 180 -4.84 8.51 -8.00
CA THR A 180 -6.18 8.86 -7.49
C THR A 180 -6.04 9.50 -6.11
N MET A 181 -7.14 10.01 -5.57
CA MET A 181 -7.15 10.76 -4.31
C MET A 181 -8.09 10.12 -3.29
N ALA A 182 -7.70 10.17 -2.02
CA ALA A 182 -8.53 9.93 -0.84
C ALA A 182 -8.30 11.07 0.17
N LEU A 183 -9.15 11.18 1.20
CA LEU A 183 -8.84 12.00 2.37
C LEU A 183 -8.14 11.14 3.43
N ALA A 184 -7.03 11.63 3.95
CA ALA A 184 -6.32 11.07 5.10
C ALA A 184 -6.75 11.81 6.37
N ALA A 185 -7.86 11.35 6.96
CA ALA A 185 -8.43 11.98 8.13
C ALA A 185 -7.69 11.54 9.41
N ILE A 186 -7.60 12.43 10.40
CA ILE A 186 -7.08 12.10 11.74
C ILE A 186 -7.92 10.97 12.37
N GLY A 187 -9.23 10.99 12.11
CA GLY A 187 -10.14 9.91 12.45
C GLY A 187 -10.85 10.07 13.81
N PRO A 188 -11.89 9.25 14.03
CA PRO A 188 -12.79 9.34 15.20
C PRO A 188 -12.12 9.07 16.55
N SER A 189 -10.95 8.44 16.57
CA SER A 189 -10.23 8.12 17.82
C SER A 189 -9.63 9.36 18.48
N TYR A 190 -9.24 10.37 17.69
CA TYR A 190 -8.40 11.48 18.15
C TYR A 190 -8.91 12.88 17.76
N ALA A 191 -9.66 13.02 16.67
CA ALA A 191 -10.18 14.32 16.24
C ALA A 191 -11.54 14.63 16.86
N SER A 192 -11.85 15.92 17.03
CA SER A 192 -13.16 16.33 17.55
C SER A 192 -14.31 15.82 16.69
N ALA A 193 -15.51 15.68 17.28
CA ALA A 193 -16.69 15.25 16.55
C ALA A 193 -17.02 16.15 15.36
N ALA A 194 -16.77 17.46 15.49
CA ALA A 194 -16.97 18.42 14.41
C ALA A 194 -16.01 18.19 13.23
N SER A 195 -14.73 17.96 13.52
CA SER A 195 -13.71 17.64 12.50
C SER A 195 -14.07 16.36 11.75
N VAL A 196 -14.38 15.28 12.49
CA VAL A 196 -14.76 13.98 11.92
C VAL A 196 -15.99 14.10 11.02
N GLU A 197 -17.05 14.76 11.49
CA GLU A 197 -18.26 14.96 10.70
C GLU A 197 -18.01 15.80 9.45
N SER A 198 -17.16 16.84 9.55
CA SER A 198 -16.78 17.68 8.42
C SER A 198 -16.03 16.88 7.35
N ASP A 199 -14.99 16.15 7.74
CA ASP A 199 -14.14 15.41 6.81
C ASP A 199 -14.90 14.26 6.13
N TRP A 200 -15.75 13.54 6.88
CA TRP A 200 -16.59 12.47 6.32
C TRP A 200 -17.64 12.97 5.33
N ARG A 201 -18.31 14.10 5.65
CA ARG A 201 -19.27 14.70 4.73
C ARG A 201 -18.58 15.27 3.50
N LEU A 202 -17.43 15.92 3.66
CA LEU A 202 -16.64 16.43 2.54
C LEU A 202 -16.23 15.30 1.58
N ALA A 203 -15.74 14.17 2.10
CA ALA A 203 -15.41 13.02 1.27
C ALA A 203 -16.64 12.48 0.52
N ALA A 204 -17.78 12.37 1.20
CA ALA A 204 -19.02 11.92 0.59
C ALA A 204 -19.48 12.86 -0.54
N ASP A 205 -19.48 14.17 -0.30
CA ASP A 205 -19.91 15.21 -1.24
C ASP A 205 -19.00 15.24 -2.49
N LEU A 206 -17.70 15.03 -2.31
CA LEU A 206 -16.73 15.00 -3.41
C LEU A 206 -16.56 13.61 -4.02
N GLY A 207 -17.24 12.59 -3.49
CA GLY A 207 -17.10 11.21 -3.91
C GLY A 207 -15.66 10.70 -3.77
N LEU A 208 -14.98 11.02 -2.69
CA LEU A 208 -13.62 10.55 -2.36
C LEU A 208 -13.68 9.43 -1.30
N PRO A 209 -12.76 8.45 -1.33
CA PRO A 209 -12.53 7.54 -0.20
C PRO A 209 -11.93 8.28 1.01
N ILE A 210 -12.05 7.65 2.18
CA ILE A 210 -11.37 8.06 3.41
C ILE A 210 -10.45 6.94 3.88
N VAL A 211 -9.25 7.32 4.32
CA VAL A 211 -8.39 6.49 5.14
C VAL A 211 -8.22 7.16 6.51
N ALA A 212 -8.30 6.38 7.58
CA ALA A 212 -8.12 6.90 8.93
C ALA A 212 -7.56 5.84 9.88
N HIS A 213 -6.62 6.27 10.73
CA HIS A 213 -6.16 5.46 11.85
C HIS A 213 -7.29 5.30 12.86
N VAL A 214 -7.51 4.07 13.32
CA VAL A 214 -8.50 3.79 14.37
C VAL A 214 -7.95 2.92 15.48
N SER A 215 -8.30 3.32 16.69
CA SER A 215 -8.04 2.64 17.94
C SER A 215 -9.09 3.08 18.97
N SER A 216 -9.24 2.34 20.06
CA SER A 216 -9.86 2.93 21.24
C SER A 216 -9.04 4.13 21.68
N GLY A 217 -9.65 5.32 21.66
CA GLY A 217 -8.95 6.59 21.80
C GLY A 217 -9.60 7.54 22.80
N PRO A 218 -8.94 8.67 23.11
CA PRO A 218 -9.42 9.63 24.10
C PRO A 218 -10.69 10.38 23.67
N VAL A 219 -10.97 10.48 22.36
CA VAL A 219 -12.20 11.13 21.87
C VAL A 219 -13.34 10.12 21.73
N ALA A 220 -13.07 8.98 21.09
CA ALA A 220 -14.02 7.88 21.01
C ALA A 220 -13.35 6.58 21.46
N GLU A 221 -13.83 6.03 22.58
CA GLU A 221 -13.43 4.70 23.05
C GLU A 221 -13.82 3.63 22.03
N LYS A 222 -14.93 3.85 21.32
CA LYS A 222 -15.47 3.00 20.26
C LYS A 222 -15.66 3.83 18.97
N PRO A 223 -14.60 4.00 18.17
CA PRO A 223 -14.59 4.92 17.02
C PRO A 223 -15.54 4.55 15.88
N VAL A 224 -15.80 3.27 15.62
CA VAL A 224 -16.68 2.80 14.55
C VAL A 224 -18.15 2.94 14.96
N GLU A 225 -18.49 2.60 16.21
CA GLU A 225 -19.82 2.88 16.79
C GLU A 225 -20.10 4.38 16.79
N PHE A 226 -19.09 5.22 17.07
CA PHE A 226 -19.19 6.68 16.97
C PHE A 226 -19.60 7.16 15.56
N LEU A 227 -18.97 6.60 14.51
CA LEU A 227 -19.33 6.89 13.12
C LEU A 227 -20.72 6.36 12.76
N ALA A 228 -21.07 5.16 13.24
CA ALA A 228 -22.37 4.53 13.01
C ALA A 228 -23.52 5.39 13.55
N GLN A 229 -23.40 5.88 14.78
CA GLN A 229 -24.39 6.74 15.43
C GLN A 229 -24.64 8.06 14.69
N ARG A 230 -23.71 8.46 13.82
CA ARG A 230 -23.78 9.68 13.00
C ARG A 230 -24.09 9.42 11.53
N ASN A 231 -24.36 8.17 11.15
CA ASN A 231 -24.59 7.74 9.78
C ASN A 231 -23.40 8.05 8.85
N LEU A 232 -22.17 7.90 9.35
CA LEU A 232 -20.94 8.19 8.60
C LEU A 232 -20.23 6.92 8.09
N LEU A 233 -20.72 5.72 8.42
CA LEU A 233 -20.14 4.48 7.90
C LEU A 233 -20.46 4.30 6.42
N GLY A 234 -19.52 3.74 5.67
CA GLY A 234 -19.73 3.40 4.27
C GLY A 234 -18.63 2.51 3.68
N PRO A 235 -18.79 2.09 2.42
CA PRO A 235 -17.89 1.13 1.78
C PRO A 235 -16.58 1.76 1.28
N ARG A 236 -16.43 3.08 1.42
CA ARG A 236 -15.27 3.85 0.94
C ARG A 236 -14.36 4.30 2.08
N THR A 237 -14.44 3.63 3.22
CA THR A 237 -13.58 3.91 4.37
C THR A 237 -12.60 2.76 4.58
N LEU A 238 -11.32 3.08 4.56
CA LEU A 238 -10.22 2.21 4.95
C LEU A 238 -9.79 2.57 6.37
N TYR A 239 -10.03 1.65 7.30
CA TYR A 239 -9.61 1.76 8.68
C TYR A 239 -8.21 1.18 8.84
N VAL A 240 -7.28 1.96 9.40
CA VAL A 240 -5.89 1.52 9.59
C VAL A 240 -5.70 1.07 11.03
N HIS A 241 -4.99 -0.04 11.21
CA HIS A 241 -4.89 -0.77 12.47
C HIS A 241 -6.26 -1.30 12.91
N GLY A 242 -6.71 -0.94 14.11
CA GLY A 242 -7.92 -1.44 14.75
C GLY A 242 -7.65 -2.45 15.86
N ASN A 243 -6.40 -2.65 16.29
CA ASN A 243 -6.01 -3.73 17.22
C ASN A 243 -6.80 -3.73 18.54
N SER A 244 -7.24 -2.56 19.01
CA SER A 244 -8.02 -2.39 20.23
C SER A 244 -9.54 -2.36 20.03
N LEU A 245 -10.04 -2.41 18.78
CA LEU A 245 -11.48 -2.41 18.52
C LEU A 245 -12.12 -3.71 19.05
N PRO A 246 -13.30 -3.65 19.69
CA PRO A 246 -14.07 -4.83 20.02
C PRO A 246 -14.68 -5.48 18.77
N ASP A 247 -15.01 -6.76 18.85
CA ASP A 247 -15.64 -7.52 17.76
C ASP A 247 -16.97 -6.90 17.28
N SER A 248 -17.69 -6.17 18.15
CA SER A 248 -18.90 -5.43 17.75
C SER A 248 -18.62 -4.37 16.70
N GLU A 249 -17.46 -3.73 16.74
CA GLU A 249 -17.05 -2.72 15.76
C GLU A 249 -16.53 -3.35 14.47
N LEU A 250 -15.85 -4.50 14.55
CA LEU A 250 -15.45 -5.25 13.36
C LEU A 250 -16.67 -5.69 12.53
N LYS A 251 -17.75 -6.08 13.21
CA LYS A 251 -19.03 -6.39 12.56
C LYS A 251 -19.61 -5.17 11.84
N LEU A 252 -19.58 -3.99 12.46
CA LEU A 252 -20.05 -2.75 11.83
C LEU A 252 -19.24 -2.39 10.57
N ILE A 253 -17.91 -2.58 10.60
CA ILE A 253 -17.06 -2.38 9.42
C ILE A 253 -17.49 -3.32 8.29
N ALA A 254 -17.68 -4.61 8.58
CA ALA A 254 -18.12 -5.59 7.59
C ALA A 254 -19.51 -5.25 7.01
N GLU A 255 -20.47 -4.87 7.87
CA GLU A 255 -21.84 -4.51 7.46
C GLU A 255 -21.89 -3.22 6.62
N SER A 256 -21.00 -2.25 6.90
CA SER A 256 -20.92 -1.03 6.09
C SER A 256 -20.17 -1.20 4.78
N GLY A 257 -19.55 -2.36 4.56
CA GLY A 257 -18.65 -2.62 3.43
C GLY A 257 -17.30 -1.92 3.53
N GLY A 258 -16.94 -1.40 4.70
CA GLY A 258 -15.62 -0.81 4.94
C GLY A 258 -14.52 -1.87 4.90
N ALA A 259 -13.27 -1.41 4.81
CA ALA A 259 -12.11 -2.28 4.78
C ALA A 259 -11.12 -1.92 5.89
N VAL A 260 -10.22 -2.85 6.21
CA VAL A 260 -9.15 -2.65 7.20
C VAL A 260 -7.79 -2.85 6.54
N SER A 261 -6.86 -1.92 6.77
CA SER A 261 -5.43 -2.12 6.54
C SER A 261 -4.78 -2.47 7.87
N ILE A 262 -4.21 -3.67 7.97
CA ILE A 262 -3.38 -4.03 9.12
C ILE A 262 -1.91 -3.82 8.76
N THR A 263 -1.09 -3.46 9.75
CA THR A 263 0.35 -3.18 9.56
C THR A 263 1.22 -4.04 10.49
N PRO A 264 1.21 -5.39 10.36
CA PRO A 264 1.69 -6.33 11.38
C PRO A 264 3.11 -6.09 11.90
N ALA A 265 4.03 -5.62 11.05
CA ALA A 265 5.39 -5.34 11.46
C ALA A 265 5.46 -4.14 12.43
N ILE A 266 4.78 -3.04 12.09
CA ILE A 266 4.74 -1.83 12.92
C ILE A 266 3.86 -2.02 14.14
N GLU A 267 2.70 -2.67 13.98
CA GLU A 267 1.80 -2.97 15.09
C GLU A 267 2.53 -3.73 16.21
N GLU A 268 3.37 -4.71 15.84
CA GLU A 268 4.18 -5.46 16.79
C GLU A 268 5.36 -4.62 17.31
N GLN A 269 6.13 -3.95 16.44
CA GLN A 269 7.32 -3.19 16.84
C GLN A 269 6.99 -2.04 17.79
N MET A 270 5.89 -1.32 17.55
CA MET A 270 5.47 -0.18 18.38
C MET A 270 4.46 -0.55 19.47
N SER A 271 4.22 -1.85 19.68
CA SER A 271 3.27 -2.36 20.69
C SER A 271 1.85 -1.78 20.56
N VAL A 272 1.36 -1.62 19.33
CA VAL A 272 0.03 -1.03 19.03
C VAL A 272 -1.10 -1.94 19.54
N GLY A 273 -0.94 -3.26 19.43
CA GLY A 273 -1.89 -4.21 20.02
C GLY A 273 -1.82 -5.61 19.44
N ALA A 274 -2.80 -6.45 19.79
CA ALA A 274 -2.83 -7.85 19.38
C ALA A 274 -3.07 -8.01 17.86
N PRO A 275 -2.48 -9.03 17.20
CA PRO A 275 -2.67 -9.28 15.77
C PRO A 275 -4.13 -9.52 15.39
N MET A 276 -4.55 -8.94 14.27
CA MET A 276 -5.97 -8.87 13.91
C MET A 276 -6.44 -9.81 12.81
N VAL A 277 -5.53 -10.41 12.04
CA VAL A 277 -5.85 -11.21 10.84
C VAL A 277 -6.96 -12.24 11.11
N GLY A 278 -6.83 -13.01 12.19
CA GLY A 278 -7.80 -14.05 12.54
C GLY A 278 -9.17 -13.50 12.91
N ARG A 279 -9.23 -12.37 13.62
CA ARG A 279 -10.47 -11.69 14.02
C ARG A 279 -11.19 -11.10 12.81
N LEU A 280 -10.47 -10.36 11.97
CA LEU A 280 -11.03 -9.76 10.76
C LEU A 280 -11.60 -10.81 9.82
N ARG A 281 -10.90 -11.94 9.64
CA ARG A 281 -11.42 -13.08 8.86
C ARG A 281 -12.68 -13.68 9.47
N ALA A 282 -12.72 -13.88 10.79
CA ALA A 282 -13.90 -14.43 11.47
C ALA A 282 -15.16 -13.56 11.27
N HIS A 283 -14.98 -12.24 11.15
CA HIS A 283 -16.05 -11.27 10.89
C HIS A 283 -16.23 -10.92 9.40
N ARG A 284 -15.49 -11.57 8.50
CA ARG A 284 -15.52 -11.35 7.04
C ARG A 284 -15.26 -9.89 6.63
N VAL A 285 -14.38 -9.21 7.37
CA VAL A 285 -13.94 -7.86 7.02
C VAL A 285 -12.94 -7.93 5.87
N THR A 286 -13.14 -7.10 4.84
CA THR A 286 -12.15 -6.95 3.75
C THR A 286 -10.86 -6.40 4.35
N THR A 287 -9.76 -7.12 4.18
CA THR A 287 -8.48 -6.79 4.82
C THR A 287 -7.36 -6.70 3.79
N GLY A 288 -6.52 -5.66 3.90
CA GLY A 288 -5.25 -5.55 3.17
C GLY A 288 -4.04 -5.47 4.12
N LEU A 289 -2.84 -5.65 3.57
CA LEU A 289 -1.59 -5.41 4.30
C LEU A 289 -1.04 -4.01 3.98
N GLY A 290 -0.61 -3.31 5.02
CA GLY A 290 0.14 -2.05 4.90
C GLY A 290 1.53 -2.17 5.51
N ILE A 291 2.48 -1.43 4.95
CA ILE A 291 3.85 -1.32 5.48
C ILE A 291 3.96 -0.24 6.54
N ASP A 292 3.15 0.82 6.42
CA ASP A 292 3.05 1.91 7.37
C ASP A 292 4.31 2.79 7.39
N VAL A 293 5.06 2.83 8.49
CA VAL A 293 6.19 3.74 8.69
C VAL A 293 7.55 3.07 8.42
N VAL A 294 8.11 3.38 7.25
CA VAL A 294 9.47 2.91 6.86
C VAL A 294 10.59 3.52 7.72
N ALA A 295 10.27 4.49 8.58
CA ALA A 295 11.19 5.01 9.59
C ALA A 295 11.62 3.94 10.61
N ALA A 296 10.80 2.90 10.83
CA ALA A 296 11.02 1.88 11.85
C ALA A 296 11.16 0.45 11.29
N VAL A 297 10.48 0.12 10.18
CA VAL A 297 10.53 -1.22 9.56
C VAL A 297 11.10 -1.19 8.14
N ALA A 298 11.35 -2.38 7.59
CA ALA A 298 11.70 -2.54 6.19
C ALA A 298 10.54 -2.10 5.27
N GLY A 299 10.88 -1.43 4.17
CA GLY A 299 9.92 -0.90 3.20
C GLY A 299 9.41 -1.92 2.17
N ASP A 300 9.32 -3.21 2.54
CA ASP A 300 8.96 -4.28 1.62
C ASP A 300 7.83 -5.19 2.12
N MET A 301 6.99 -5.63 1.18
CA MET A 301 5.81 -6.46 1.48
C MET A 301 6.20 -7.88 1.93
N PHE A 302 7.38 -8.39 1.53
CA PHE A 302 7.83 -9.72 1.97
C PHE A 302 8.04 -9.77 3.47
N SER A 303 8.64 -8.72 4.04
CA SER A 303 8.82 -8.56 5.48
C SER A 303 7.48 -8.50 6.22
N VAL A 304 6.50 -7.75 5.69
CA VAL A 304 5.16 -7.67 6.27
C VAL A 304 4.42 -9.01 6.18
N MET A 305 4.48 -9.71 5.05
CA MET A 305 3.90 -11.04 4.89
C MET A 305 4.49 -12.04 5.91
N ARG A 306 5.81 -12.06 6.09
CA ARG A 306 6.46 -12.89 7.12
C ARG A 306 6.02 -12.51 8.53
N ALA A 307 5.97 -11.22 8.85
CA ALA A 307 5.50 -10.75 10.15
C ALA A 307 4.06 -11.23 10.41
N THR A 308 3.18 -11.09 9.42
CA THR A 308 1.78 -11.55 9.47
C THR A 308 1.67 -13.04 9.82
N LEU A 309 2.46 -13.89 9.17
CA LEU A 309 2.49 -15.33 9.48
C LEU A 309 3.06 -15.64 10.87
N ALA A 310 4.12 -14.93 11.26
CA ALA A 310 4.85 -15.16 12.50
C ALA A 310 4.02 -14.77 13.73
N ILE A 311 3.43 -13.57 13.71
CA ILE A 311 2.64 -13.07 14.84
C ILE A 311 1.19 -13.58 14.82
N GLY A 312 0.72 -14.12 13.69
CA GLY A 312 -0.66 -14.61 13.55
C GLY A 312 -1.06 -15.70 14.55
N THR A 313 -0.11 -16.39 15.21
CA THR A 313 -0.40 -17.35 16.29
C THR A 313 -0.67 -16.71 17.65
N ARG A 314 -0.37 -15.42 17.82
CA ARG A 314 -0.57 -14.66 19.06
C ARG A 314 -1.94 -13.96 19.10
N GLY A 315 -2.56 -13.77 17.94
CA GLY A 315 -3.90 -13.22 17.82
C GLY A 315 -4.98 -14.25 18.16
N THR A 316 -6.23 -13.80 18.21
CA THR A 316 -7.40 -14.69 18.31
C THR A 316 -7.90 -15.09 16.92
N GLY A 317 -8.55 -16.25 16.83
CA GLY A 317 -8.96 -16.85 15.55
C GLY A 317 -7.91 -17.83 14.99
N SER A 318 -8.10 -18.31 13.76
CA SER A 318 -7.16 -19.24 13.13
C SER A 318 -5.87 -18.52 12.68
N LYS A 319 -4.74 -19.24 12.70
CA LYS A 319 -3.49 -18.75 12.10
C LYS A 319 -3.70 -18.56 10.58
N PRO A 320 -3.21 -17.47 9.96
CA PRO A 320 -3.24 -17.34 8.51
C PRO A 320 -2.27 -18.31 7.82
N THR A 321 -2.65 -18.77 6.64
CA THR A 321 -1.84 -19.57 5.72
C THR A 321 -1.01 -18.66 4.79
N ALA A 322 0.01 -19.21 4.14
CA ALA A 322 0.79 -18.44 3.16
C ALA A 322 -0.07 -17.96 1.98
N ALA A 323 -1.01 -18.78 1.49
CA ALA A 323 -1.94 -18.40 0.44
C ALA A 323 -2.81 -17.20 0.86
N GLU A 324 -3.41 -17.25 2.05
CA GLU A 324 -4.18 -16.12 2.57
C GLU A 324 -3.32 -14.85 2.67
N VAL A 325 -2.11 -14.94 3.21
CA VAL A 325 -1.20 -13.79 3.32
C VAL A 325 -0.81 -13.20 1.97
N LEU A 326 -0.52 -14.04 0.97
CA LEU A 326 -0.25 -13.57 -0.39
C LEU A 326 -1.45 -12.85 -1.00
N ARG A 327 -2.66 -13.35 -0.72
CA ARG A 327 -3.91 -12.73 -1.19
C ARG A 327 -4.16 -11.37 -0.51
N LEU A 328 -3.90 -11.24 0.79
CA LEU A 328 -3.94 -9.97 1.52
C LEU A 328 -2.97 -8.93 0.94
N ALA A 329 -1.79 -9.36 0.47
CA ALA A 329 -0.78 -8.52 -0.18
C ALA A 329 -1.09 -8.16 -1.65
N THR A 330 -2.17 -8.71 -2.24
CA THR A 330 -2.50 -8.56 -3.66
C THR A 330 -3.99 -8.25 -3.86
N LEU A 331 -4.82 -9.26 -4.13
CA LEU A 331 -6.23 -9.09 -4.51
C LEU A 331 -7.07 -8.48 -3.40
N ASP A 332 -6.89 -8.91 -2.15
CA ASP A 332 -7.69 -8.40 -1.04
C ASP A 332 -7.22 -6.99 -0.64
N GLY A 333 -5.93 -6.69 -0.80
CA GLY A 333 -5.43 -5.31 -0.73
C GLY A 333 -6.03 -4.42 -1.82
N ALA A 334 -6.09 -4.89 -3.06
CA ALA A 334 -6.78 -4.18 -4.14
C ALA A 334 -8.27 -3.98 -3.82
N ARG A 335 -8.94 -4.98 -3.22
CA ARG A 335 -10.34 -4.86 -2.79
C ARG A 335 -10.50 -3.82 -1.68
N ALA A 336 -9.60 -3.80 -0.69
CA ALA A 336 -9.61 -2.82 0.40
C ALA A 336 -9.48 -1.37 -0.12
N LEU A 337 -8.78 -1.17 -1.24
CA LEU A 337 -8.62 0.13 -1.89
C LEU A 337 -9.68 0.43 -2.97
N GLY A 338 -10.65 -0.47 -3.20
CA GLY A 338 -11.65 -0.30 -4.27
C GLY A 338 -11.09 -0.45 -5.69
N LEU A 339 -9.97 -1.14 -5.85
CA LEU A 339 -9.24 -1.34 -7.11
C LEU A 339 -9.25 -2.80 -7.61
N ALA A 340 -9.99 -3.70 -6.97
CA ALA A 340 -10.00 -5.13 -7.33
C ALA A 340 -10.41 -5.41 -8.78
N ASP A 341 -11.23 -4.56 -9.40
CA ASP A 341 -11.61 -4.70 -10.82
C ASP A 341 -10.48 -4.28 -11.78
N GLN A 342 -9.43 -3.63 -11.28
CA GLN A 342 -8.34 -3.08 -12.07
C GLN A 342 -7.02 -3.83 -11.87
N VAL A 343 -6.69 -4.24 -10.64
CA VAL A 343 -5.39 -4.82 -10.27
C VAL A 343 -5.55 -5.92 -9.22
N GLY A 344 -4.43 -6.47 -8.76
CA GLY A 344 -4.37 -7.43 -7.65
C GLY A 344 -4.53 -8.89 -8.04
N SER A 345 -4.81 -9.21 -9.31
CA SER A 345 -4.83 -10.57 -9.86
C SER A 345 -4.45 -10.58 -11.35
N LEU A 346 -4.12 -11.76 -11.89
CA LEU A 346 -3.70 -11.92 -13.29
C LEU A 346 -4.87 -12.35 -14.18
N GLN A 347 -5.96 -11.59 -14.13
CA GLN A 347 -7.19 -11.86 -14.87
C GLN A 347 -7.25 -11.03 -16.16
N VAL A 348 -7.83 -11.61 -17.22
CA VAL A 348 -8.01 -10.91 -18.51
C VAL A 348 -8.84 -9.64 -18.31
N GLY A 349 -8.41 -8.55 -18.95
CA GLY A 349 -9.01 -7.22 -18.87
C GLY A 349 -8.46 -6.32 -17.76
N LYS A 350 -7.83 -6.88 -16.72
CA LYS A 350 -7.17 -6.09 -15.66
C LYS A 350 -5.90 -5.41 -16.17
N GLN A 351 -5.47 -4.35 -15.49
CA GLN A 351 -4.20 -3.67 -15.76
C GLN A 351 -3.03 -4.62 -15.46
N ALA A 352 -1.99 -4.55 -16.26
CA ALA A 352 -0.78 -5.35 -16.12
C ALA A 352 0.16 -4.73 -15.06
N ASP A 353 -0.30 -4.75 -13.81
CA ASP A 353 0.49 -4.48 -12.61
C ASP A 353 1.07 -5.83 -12.12
N ILE A 354 2.29 -6.15 -12.58
CA ILE A 354 2.87 -7.51 -12.51
C ILE A 354 4.32 -7.44 -12.02
N GLN A 355 4.74 -8.44 -11.24
CA GLN A 355 6.13 -8.65 -10.87
C GLN A 355 6.63 -10.05 -11.24
N LEU A 356 7.93 -10.15 -11.53
CA LEU A 356 8.65 -11.40 -11.75
C LEU A 356 9.68 -11.57 -10.63
N ILE A 357 9.66 -12.70 -9.94
CA ILE A 357 10.62 -13.07 -8.90
C ILE A 357 11.49 -14.22 -9.41
N ARG A 358 12.81 -14.11 -9.29
CA ARG A 358 13.74 -15.19 -9.67
C ARG A 358 13.58 -16.39 -8.75
N ALA A 359 13.08 -17.50 -9.27
CA ALA A 359 12.83 -18.71 -8.49
C ALA A 359 14.10 -19.56 -8.29
N ASP A 360 15.14 -19.29 -9.07
CA ASP A 360 16.44 -19.96 -9.10
C ASP A 360 17.50 -19.33 -8.19
N ASP A 361 17.19 -18.19 -7.55
CA ASP A 361 18.06 -17.59 -6.54
C ASP A 361 18.26 -18.54 -5.34
N ILE A 362 19.42 -18.48 -4.70
CA ILE A 362 19.87 -19.46 -3.68
C ILE A 362 18.88 -19.67 -2.52
N ASN A 363 18.14 -18.64 -2.12
CA ASN A 363 17.15 -18.70 -1.06
C ASN A 363 15.80 -19.32 -1.49
N LEU A 364 15.55 -19.45 -2.80
CA LEU A 364 14.26 -19.90 -3.37
C LEU A 364 14.35 -21.20 -4.17
N ALA A 365 15.53 -21.60 -4.62
CA ALA A 365 15.74 -22.75 -5.52
C ALA A 365 15.16 -24.08 -5.02
N GLY A 366 15.03 -24.28 -3.69
CA GLY A 366 14.42 -25.48 -3.08
C GLY A 366 12.89 -25.43 -2.93
N GLY A 367 12.26 -24.31 -3.28
CA GLY A 367 10.86 -24.00 -2.98
C GLY A 367 9.84 -24.35 -4.07
N SER A 368 10.27 -24.95 -5.17
CA SER A 368 9.40 -25.19 -6.35
C SER A 368 8.18 -26.09 -6.09
N HIS A 369 8.19 -26.88 -5.01
CA HIS A 369 7.08 -27.71 -4.59
C HIS A 369 5.90 -26.91 -3.98
N ASP A 370 6.17 -25.71 -3.46
CA ASP A 370 5.17 -24.76 -3.00
C ASP A 370 5.61 -23.31 -3.32
N PRO A 371 5.38 -22.85 -4.56
CA PRO A 371 5.75 -21.50 -4.99
C PRO A 371 5.11 -20.39 -4.15
N ILE A 372 3.87 -20.58 -3.68
CA ILE A 372 3.16 -19.58 -2.87
C ILE A 372 3.84 -19.43 -1.52
N ALA A 373 4.08 -20.53 -0.79
CA ALA A 373 4.79 -20.48 0.47
C ALA A 373 6.22 -19.95 0.30
N THR A 374 6.88 -20.29 -0.80
CA THR A 374 8.23 -19.83 -1.12
C THR A 374 8.30 -18.32 -1.30
N VAL A 375 7.38 -17.73 -2.07
CA VAL A 375 7.28 -16.26 -2.21
C VAL A 375 7.03 -15.61 -0.85
N VAL A 376 6.11 -16.14 -0.06
CA VAL A 376 5.70 -15.52 1.21
C VAL A 376 6.79 -15.62 2.29
N THR A 377 7.50 -16.75 2.37
CA THR A 377 8.41 -17.03 3.49
C THR A 377 9.88 -16.83 3.16
N GLY A 378 10.27 -17.03 1.90
CA GLY A 378 11.68 -17.02 1.48
C GLY A 378 12.10 -15.80 0.68
N ALA A 379 11.19 -15.18 -0.08
CA ALA A 379 11.55 -14.10 -1.01
C ALA A 379 11.83 -12.77 -0.30
N HIS A 380 12.61 -11.91 -0.94
CA HIS A 380 12.92 -10.55 -0.51
C HIS A 380 13.09 -9.63 -1.75
N PRO A 381 13.15 -8.29 -1.58
CA PRO A 381 13.25 -7.35 -2.71
C PRO A 381 14.36 -7.65 -3.70
N GLY A 382 15.48 -8.19 -3.20
CA GLY A 382 16.62 -8.61 -4.01
C GLY A 382 16.25 -9.65 -5.05
N ASN A 383 15.26 -10.52 -4.81
CA ASN A 383 14.80 -11.54 -5.77
C ASN A 383 13.89 -10.99 -6.87
N VAL A 384 13.34 -9.78 -6.71
CA VAL A 384 12.47 -9.15 -7.70
C VAL A 384 13.30 -8.78 -8.92
N ASP A 385 12.93 -9.32 -10.08
CA ASP A 385 13.64 -9.14 -11.34
C ASP A 385 13.05 -8.02 -12.18
N THR A 386 11.76 -8.12 -12.46
CA THR A 386 11.05 -7.27 -13.39
C THR A 386 9.75 -6.83 -12.76
N VAL A 387 9.39 -5.55 -12.92
CA VAL A 387 8.13 -4.98 -12.42
C VAL A 387 7.50 -4.15 -13.52
N LEU A 388 6.20 -4.31 -13.69
CA LEU A 388 5.37 -3.58 -14.63
C LEU A 388 4.25 -2.86 -13.87
N VAL A 389 3.98 -1.62 -14.27
CA VAL A 389 2.81 -0.84 -13.82
C VAL A 389 2.01 -0.48 -15.06
N ALA A 390 0.75 -0.90 -15.13
CA ALA A 390 -0.09 -0.77 -16.32
C ALA A 390 0.65 -1.19 -17.61
N GLY A 391 1.38 -2.31 -17.55
CA GLY A 391 2.15 -2.87 -18.66
C GLY A 391 3.43 -2.12 -19.04
N VAL A 392 3.77 -1.04 -18.35
CA VAL A 392 5.03 -0.31 -18.53
C VAL A 392 6.10 -0.90 -17.61
N PRO A 393 7.22 -1.42 -18.14
CA PRO A 393 8.33 -1.87 -17.32
C PRO A 393 8.97 -0.71 -16.56
N VAL A 394 9.06 -0.82 -15.24
CA VAL A 394 9.70 0.15 -14.34
C VAL A 394 10.95 -0.43 -13.66
N LYS A 395 11.09 -1.75 -13.66
CA LYS A 395 12.27 -2.51 -13.23
C LYS A 395 12.48 -3.68 -14.19
N ARG A 396 13.73 -3.98 -14.55
CA ARG A 396 14.13 -5.17 -15.35
C ARG A 396 15.48 -5.69 -14.88
N GLN A 397 15.67 -7.01 -14.89
CA GLN A 397 16.94 -7.65 -14.53
C GLN A 397 17.48 -7.20 -13.16
N GLY A 398 16.58 -7.01 -12.19
CA GLY A 398 16.91 -6.55 -10.84
C GLY A 398 17.28 -5.07 -10.73
N ARG A 399 17.07 -4.25 -11.77
CA ARG A 399 17.41 -2.82 -11.79
C ARG A 399 16.21 -1.95 -12.12
N LEU A 400 15.95 -0.94 -11.30
CA LEU A 400 15.01 0.15 -11.62
C LEU A 400 15.44 0.86 -12.90
N LEU A 401 14.45 1.27 -13.70
CA LEU A 401 14.65 1.94 -14.99
C LEU A 401 14.51 3.47 -14.91
N HIS A 402 14.28 4.01 -13.71
CA HIS A 402 14.06 5.44 -13.52
C HIS A 402 15.35 6.24 -13.80
N PRO A 403 15.34 7.21 -14.73
CA PRO A 403 16.56 7.86 -15.22
C PRO A 403 17.25 8.72 -14.16
N ALA A 404 16.49 9.30 -13.22
CA ALA A 404 17.02 10.18 -12.17
C ALA A 404 17.25 9.45 -10.83
N LEU A 405 17.39 8.12 -10.83
CA LEU A 405 17.49 7.33 -9.60
C LEU A 405 18.68 7.77 -8.74
N THR A 406 19.86 7.92 -9.34
CA THR A 406 21.08 8.28 -8.61
C THR A 406 20.98 9.69 -8.01
N GLU A 407 20.47 10.66 -8.76
CA GLU A 407 20.23 12.02 -8.26
C GLU A 407 19.21 12.02 -7.12
N THR A 408 18.11 11.27 -7.27
CA THR A 408 17.07 11.14 -6.25
C THR A 408 17.63 10.60 -4.93
N LEU A 409 18.43 9.54 -4.96
CA LEU A 409 19.03 8.96 -3.75
C LEU A 409 20.05 9.91 -3.08
N SER A 410 20.79 10.68 -3.89
CA SER A 410 21.69 11.72 -3.38
C SER A 410 20.93 12.85 -2.69
N ALA A 411 19.84 13.32 -3.32
CA ALA A 411 18.95 14.34 -2.77
C ALA A 411 18.24 13.85 -1.50
N LEU A 412 17.81 12.59 -1.45
CA LEU A 412 17.21 11.98 -0.26
C LEU A 412 18.22 11.98 0.90
N SER A 413 19.47 11.62 0.63
CA SER A 413 20.54 11.64 1.63
C SER A 413 20.81 13.07 2.16
N ALA A 414 20.68 14.08 1.29
CA ALA A 414 20.78 15.49 1.69
C ALA A 414 19.58 15.93 2.55
N THR A 415 18.36 15.54 2.14
CA THR A 415 17.12 15.74 2.91
C THR A 415 17.27 15.18 4.32
N THR A 416 17.71 13.92 4.47
CA THR A 416 17.91 13.29 5.78
C THR A 416 18.87 14.09 6.65
N ARG A 417 20.04 14.48 6.13
CA ARG A 417 21.02 15.27 6.91
C ARG A 417 20.45 16.60 7.38
N ARG A 418 19.64 17.26 6.54
CA ARG A 418 19.07 18.57 6.84
C ARG A 418 17.93 18.48 7.85
N VAL A 419 17.03 17.51 7.68
CA VAL A 419 15.85 17.32 8.54
C VAL A 419 16.25 16.83 9.93
N VAL A 420 17.20 15.89 10.01
CA VAL A 420 17.55 15.19 11.25
C VAL A 420 18.55 15.97 12.11
N ALA A 421 19.38 16.83 11.52
CA ALA A 421 20.30 17.71 12.24
C ALA A 421 19.55 18.63 13.22
#